data_AF-A0AAP0DNK1-F1
#
_entry.id   AF-A0AAP0DNK1-F1
#
_cell.length_a   1.000
_cell.length_b   1.000
_cell.length_c   1.000
_cell.angle_alpha   90.00
_cell.angle_beta   90.00
_cell.angle_gamma   90.00
#
_symmetry.space_group_name_H-M   'P 1'
#
loop_
_entity.id
_entity.type
_entity.pdbx_description
1 polymer ?
#
loop_
_entity_poly.entity_id
_entity_poly.type
_entity_poly.pdbx_seq_one_letter_code
_entity_poly.pdbx_strand_id
1 'polypeptide(L)'
;MLQKLMSDKVLSEEERDILRWGKNINSSSKTRTKKRAGVAVYNRASSLETLVGYLYLTNVKRLDEIMLKLGFSSGVSSQMIPEVASEILFLKIQKVHYRQNII
;
A
#
# COMPACT_ATOMS: atom_id res chain seq x y z
N MET A 1 13.58 2.99 3.97
CA MET A 1 12.33 2.45 3.37
C MET A 1 12.58 1.74 2.05
N LEU A 2 12.85 2.43 0.92
CA LEU A 2 13.01 1.73 -0.38
C LEU A 2 14.13 0.67 -0.39
N GLN A 3 15.23 0.91 0.33
CA GLN A 3 16.32 -0.06 0.49
C GLN A 3 15.84 -1.40 1.08
N LYS A 4 14.86 -1.37 1.99
CA LYS A 4 14.29 -2.58 2.60
C LYS A 4 13.55 -3.44 1.57
N LEU A 5 12.78 -2.82 0.68
CA LEU A 5 12.11 -3.50 -0.44
C LEU A 5 13.10 -4.13 -1.43
N MET A 6 14.24 -3.47 -1.68
CA MET A 6 15.26 -3.95 -2.60
C MET A 6 16.08 -5.10 -2.00
N SER A 7 16.39 -5.07 -0.70
CA SER A 7 17.13 -6.12 -0.01
C SER A 7 16.32 -7.41 0.13
N ASP A 8 15.01 -7.30 0.37
CA ASP A 8 14.16 -8.46 0.67
C ASP A 8 13.65 -9.19 -0.59
N LYS A 9 14.09 -8.79 -1.81
CA LYS A 9 13.61 -9.32 -3.12
C LYS A 9 12.09 -9.48 -3.20
N VAL A 10 11.35 -8.56 -2.59
CA VAL A 10 9.89 -8.62 -2.48
C VAL A 10 9.21 -8.32 -3.82
N LEU A 11 9.88 -7.54 -4.67
CA LEU A 11 9.32 -6.96 -5.87
C LEU A 11 9.50 -7.90 -7.07
N SER A 12 8.44 -8.00 -7.88
CA SER A 12 8.51 -8.67 -9.19
C SER A 12 9.42 -7.93 -10.16
N GLU A 13 9.74 -8.56 -11.28
CA GLU A 13 10.54 -7.92 -12.33
C GLU A 13 9.88 -6.66 -12.88
N GLU A 14 8.56 -6.69 -13.07
CA GLU A 14 7.81 -5.52 -13.52
C GLU A 14 7.87 -4.40 -12.49
N GLU A 15 7.64 -4.70 -11.21
CA GLU A 15 7.66 -3.71 -10.12
C GLU A 15 9.04 -3.03 -10.00
N ARG A 16 10.14 -3.76 -10.24
CA ARG A 16 11.49 -3.18 -10.29
C ARG A 16 11.69 -2.26 -11.49
N ASP A 17 11.08 -2.58 -12.62
CA ASP A 17 11.14 -1.74 -13.82
C ASP A 17 10.38 -0.42 -13.61
N ILE A 18 9.23 -0.48 -12.93
CA ILE A 18 8.50 0.73 -12.48
C ILE A 18 9.38 1.60 -11.56
N LEU A 19 10.08 1.00 -10.59
CA LEU A 19 11.01 1.75 -9.72
C LEU A 19 12.14 2.41 -10.52
N ARG A 20 12.64 1.73 -11.54
CA ARG A 20 13.69 2.24 -12.42
C ARG A 20 13.20 3.43 -13.25
N TRP A 21 11.95 3.42 -13.71
CA TRP A 21 11.33 4.56 -14.39
C TRP A 21 11.27 5.78 -13.48
N GLY A 22 10.80 5.64 -12.24
CA GLY A 22 10.72 6.74 -11.28
C GLY A 22 12.06 7.44 -10.96
N LYS A 23 13.20 6.76 -11.19
CA LYS A 23 14.56 7.32 -11.07
C LYS A 23 14.99 8.11 -12.32
N ASN A 24 14.49 7.74 -13.49
CA ASN A 24 14.96 8.22 -14.77
C ASN A 24 14.13 9.40 -15.33
N ILE A 25 12.88 9.56 -14.90
CA ILE A 25 11.92 10.58 -15.39
C ILE A 25 12.41 12.03 -15.16
N ASN A 26 13.24 12.26 -14.15
CA ASN A 26 13.67 13.60 -13.68
C ASN A 26 15.14 13.91 -14.00
N SER A 27 15.78 13.11 -14.85
CA SER A 27 17.16 13.35 -15.34
C SER A 27 17.29 14.60 -16.23
N SER A 28 16.18 15.15 -16.75
CA SER A 28 16.18 16.30 -17.67
C SER A 28 16.09 17.68 -17.01
N SER A 29 15.71 17.79 -15.73
CA SER A 29 15.49 19.10 -15.10
C SER A 29 16.51 19.40 -14.02
N LYS A 30 17.52 20.21 -14.38
CA LYS A 30 18.49 20.89 -13.48
C LYS A 30 17.81 21.93 -12.56
N THR A 31 16.61 21.67 -12.07
CA THR A 31 15.86 22.63 -11.27
C THR A 31 16.26 22.53 -9.81
N ARG A 32 16.99 23.56 -9.35
CA ARG A 32 17.07 24.27 -8.06
C ARG A 32 16.58 23.67 -6.72
N THR A 33 15.93 22.51 -6.67
CA THR A 33 15.36 21.84 -5.48
C THR A 33 16.37 20.91 -4.77
N LYS A 34 17.53 20.65 -5.38
CA LYS A 34 18.61 19.77 -4.85
C LYS A 34 19.29 20.26 -3.56
N LYS A 35 18.91 21.42 -3.01
CA LYS A 35 19.65 22.10 -1.92
C LYS A 35 19.33 21.62 -0.49
N ARG A 36 18.33 20.75 -0.30
CA ARG A 36 17.89 20.32 1.05
C ARG A 36 17.88 18.80 1.28
N ALA A 37 17.70 18.00 0.23
CA ALA A 37 17.78 16.54 0.27
C ALA A 37 18.72 16.07 -0.83
N GLY A 38 19.65 15.16 -0.52
CA GLY A 38 20.59 14.63 -1.49
C GLY A 38 19.87 13.98 -2.68
N VAL A 39 20.50 14.01 -3.86
CA VAL A 39 19.93 13.46 -5.12
C VAL A 39 19.45 12.01 -4.94
N ALA A 40 20.18 11.21 -4.15
CA ALA A 40 19.79 9.83 -3.84
C ALA A 40 18.50 9.73 -3.01
N VAL A 41 18.21 10.69 -2.13
CA VAL A 41 16.96 10.72 -1.34
C VAL A 41 15.78 11.05 -2.26
N TYR A 42 15.93 12.07 -3.10
CA TYR A 42 14.89 12.47 -4.06
C TYR A 42 14.57 11.34 -5.05
N ASN A 43 15.59 10.72 -5.61
CA ASN A 43 15.41 9.59 -6.54
C ASN A 43 14.70 8.41 -5.86
N ARG A 44 15.03 8.11 -4.60
CA ARG A 44 14.35 7.05 -3.84
C ARG A 44 12.89 7.39 -3.55
N ALA A 45 12.58 8.65 -3.26
CA ALA A 45 11.21 9.10 -3.03
C ALA A 45 10.37 9.04 -4.32
N SER A 46 10.90 9.60 -5.41
CA SER A 46 10.26 9.61 -6.74
C SER A 46 9.99 8.19 -7.26
N SER A 47 10.95 7.27 -7.11
CA SER A 47 10.76 5.86 -7.44
C SER A 47 9.65 5.21 -6.60
N LEU A 48 9.62 5.47 -5.29
CA LEU A 48 8.59 4.91 -4.41
C LEU A 48 7.19 5.43 -4.78
N GLU A 49 7.06 6.74 -5.03
CA GLU A 49 5.80 7.37 -5.44
C GLU A 49 5.25 6.75 -6.73
N THR A 50 6.13 6.52 -7.72
CA THR A 50 5.75 5.89 -8.99
C THR A 50 5.22 4.47 -8.78
N LEU A 51 5.89 3.67 -7.92
CA LEU A 51 5.45 2.32 -7.60
C LEU A 51 4.09 2.31 -6.88
N VAL A 52 3.92 3.20 -5.91
CA VAL A 52 2.65 3.34 -5.17
C VAL A 52 1.52 3.73 -6.11
N GLY A 53 1.73 4.72 -6.98
CA GLY A 53 0.73 5.15 -7.96
C GLY A 53 0.37 4.05 -8.96
N TYR A 54 1.36 3.31 -9.45
CA TYR A 54 1.13 2.17 -10.34
C TYR A 54 0.27 1.08 -9.68
N LEU A 55 0.64 0.66 -8.47
CA LEU A 55 -0.10 -0.37 -7.74
C LEU A 55 -1.49 0.09 -7.32
N TYR A 56 -1.67 1.37 -6.99
CA TYR A 56 -2.99 1.93 -6.68
C TYR A 56 -3.97 1.80 -7.86
N LEU A 57 -3.49 2.01 -9.09
CA LEU A 57 -4.33 1.93 -10.29
C LEU A 57 -4.52 0.51 -10.81
N THR A 58 -3.60 -0.41 -10.52
CA THR A 58 -3.58 -1.76 -11.12
C THR A 58 -3.94 -2.87 -10.15
N ASN A 59 -3.50 -2.80 -8.89
CA ASN A 59 -3.69 -3.86 -7.91
C ASN A 59 -3.56 -3.34 -6.45
N VAL A 60 -4.69 -2.92 -5.88
CA VAL A 60 -4.77 -2.41 -4.50
C VAL A 60 -4.40 -3.48 -3.47
N LYS A 61 -4.69 -4.76 -3.71
CA LYS A 61 -4.29 -5.85 -2.78
C LYS A 61 -2.77 -5.96 -2.67
N ARG A 62 -2.09 -5.86 -3.82
CA ARG A 62 -0.63 -5.86 -3.87
C ARG A 62 -0.05 -4.61 -3.23
N LEU A 63 -0.68 -3.45 -3.41
CA LEU A 63 -0.29 -2.22 -2.71
C LEU A 63 -0.28 -2.40 -1.19
N ASP A 64 -1.33 -3.00 -0.62
CA ASP A 64 -1.42 -3.26 0.83
C ASP A 64 -0.27 -4.16 1.31
N GLU A 65 0.04 -5.23 0.59
CA GLU A 65 1.18 -6.10 0.92
C GLU A 65 2.51 -5.33 0.96
N ILE A 66 2.75 -4.46 -0.03
CA ILE A 66 3.96 -3.65 -0.12
C ILE A 66 4.00 -2.61 1.00
N MET A 67 2.87 -1.96 1.32
CA MET A 67 2.77 -1.00 2.43
C MET A 67 3.04 -1.67 3.78
N LEU A 68 2.47 -2.86 4.02
CA LEU A 68 2.73 -3.65 5.22
C LEU A 68 4.23 -4.01 5.36
N LYS A 69 4.86 -4.46 4.27
CA LYS A 69 6.31 -4.78 4.26
C LYS A 69 7.19 -3.56 4.49
N LEU A 70 6.76 -2.38 4.05
CA LEU A 70 7.41 -1.11 4.35
C LEU A 70 7.29 -0.69 5.82
N GLY A 71 6.43 -1.36 6.59
CA GLY A 71 6.16 -1.08 8.00
C GLY A 71 5.02 -0.08 8.21
N PHE A 72 4.25 0.21 7.16
CA PHE A 72 3.00 0.93 7.34
C PHE A 72 1.98 -0.06 7.87
N SER A 73 1.57 0.14 9.12
CA SER A 73 0.32 -0.43 9.60
C SER A 73 -0.78 0.34 8.88
N SER A 74 -1.48 -0.30 7.94
CA SER A 74 -2.87 0.04 7.71
C SER A 74 -3.59 -0.35 9.00
N GLY A 75 -3.52 0.54 9.99
CA GLY A 75 -4.48 0.50 11.07
C GLY A 75 -5.80 0.51 10.35
N VAL A 76 -6.50 -0.63 10.37
CA VAL A 76 -7.92 -0.66 10.08
C VAL A 76 -8.50 0.23 11.18
N SER A 77 -8.50 1.55 10.95
CA SER A 77 -9.49 2.40 11.58
C SER A 77 -10.78 1.74 11.17
N SER A 78 -11.53 1.31 12.18
CA SER A 78 -12.67 0.42 12.09
C SER A 78 -13.86 1.03 11.33
N GLN A 79 -13.63 1.84 10.30
CA GLN A 79 -14.56 2.12 9.23
C GLN A 79 -14.85 0.80 8.50
N MET A 80 -15.81 0.08 9.08
CA MET A 80 -16.47 -1.08 8.51
C MET A 80 -16.85 -0.78 7.07
N ILE A 81 -16.44 -1.67 6.17
CA ILE A 81 -17.08 -1.81 4.86
C ILE A 81 -18.55 -2.19 5.15
N PRO A 82 -19.55 -1.43 4.67
CA PRO A 82 -20.97 -1.64 5.01
C PRO A 82 -21.48 -3.08 4.78
N GLU A 83 -20.85 -3.80 3.85
CA GLU A 83 -21.24 -5.16 3.49
C GLU A 83 -20.89 -6.18 4.58
N VAL A 84 -19.70 -6.08 5.18
CA VAL A 84 -19.24 -7.00 6.24
C VAL A 84 -20.02 -6.78 7.55
N ALA A 85 -20.42 -5.54 7.82
CA ALA A 85 -21.24 -5.21 8.99
C ALA A 85 -22.63 -5.85 8.92
N SER A 86 -23.20 -5.92 7.72
CA SER A 86 -24.53 -6.50 7.48
C SER A 86 -24.52 -8.03 7.70
N GLU A 87 -23.48 -8.72 7.25
CA GLU A 87 -23.30 -10.16 7.50
C GLU A 87 -23.13 -10.48 9.00
N ILE A 88 -22.32 -9.72 9.71
CA ILE A 88 -22.10 -9.92 11.15
C ILE A 88 -23.39 -9.65 11.93
N LEU A 89 -24.14 -8.61 11.56
CA LEU A 89 -25.43 -8.30 12.19
C LEU A 89 -26.45 -9.42 11.94
N PHE A 90 -26.53 -9.93 10.70
CA PHE A 90 -27.42 -11.02 10.35
C PHE A 90 -27.11 -12.30 11.16
N LEU A 91 -25.84 -12.69 11.24
CA LEU A 91 -25.40 -13.84 12.04
C LEU A 91 -25.69 -13.66 13.54
N LYS A 92 -25.58 -12.43 14.05
CA LYS A 92 -25.88 -12.13 15.46
C LYS A 92 -27.36 -12.23 15.76
N ILE A 93 -28.22 -11.77 14.84
CA ILE A 93 -29.68 -11.90 14.96
C ILE A 93 -30.12 -13.36 14.91
N GLN A 94 -29.59 -14.17 13.98
CA GLN A 94 -29.88 -15.60 13.89
C GLN A 94 -29.48 -16.34 15.18
N LYS A 95 -28.32 -16.00 15.76
CA LYS A 95 -27.81 -16.63 16.98
C LYS A 95 -28.64 -16.26 18.22
N VAL A 96 -29.15 -15.03 18.30
CA VAL A 96 -30.08 -14.60 19.36
C VAL A 96 -31.42 -15.31 19.22
N HIS A 97 -31.95 -15.44 18.00
CA HIS A 97 -33.22 -16.12 17.75
C HIS A 97 -33.15 -17.62 18.10
N TYR A 98 -32.02 -18.28 17.80
CA TYR A 98 -31.80 -19.68 18.19
C TYR A 98 -31.71 -19.86 19.71
N ARG A 99 -31.09 -18.93 20.44
CA ARG A 99 -31.00 -18.98 21.91
C ARG A 99 -32.34 -18.79 22.63
N GLN A 100 -33.28 -18.05 22.04
CA GLN A 100 -34.61 -17.82 22.61
C GLN A 100 -35.58 -18.99 22.39
N ASN A 101 -35.26 -19.94 21.50
CA ASN A 101 -36.11 -21.10 21.18
C ASN A 101 -35.61 -22.42 21.84
N ILE A 102 -34.65 -22.35 22.78
CA ILE A 102 -34.11 -23.51 23.53
C ILE A 102 -34.37 -23.36 25.05
N ILE A 103 -35.46 -22.69 25.44
CA ILE A 103 -35.94 -22.67 26.83
C ILE A 103 -37.44 -22.94 26.84
#